data_AF-A0A0F9D8S7-F1
#
_entry.id   AF-A0A0F9D8S7-F1
#
_cell.length_a   1.000
_cell.length_b   1.000
_cell.length_c   1.000
_cell.angle_alpha   90.00
_cell.angle_beta   90.00
_cell.angle_gamma   90.00
#
_symmetry.space_group_name_H-M   'P 1'
#
loop_
_entity.id
_entity.type
_entity.pdbx_description
1 polymer ?
#
loop_
_entity_poly.entity_id
_entity_poly.type
_entity_poly.pdbx_seq_one_letter_code
_entity_poly.pdbx_strand_id
1 'polypeptide(L)' 'MKYKAIKPIPSSDSYKGLRTVDWEKLNNGKAVELKKVPAFAKPYLEKVKKKDNDNG' A
#
# COMPACT_ATOMS: atom_id res chain seq x y z
N MET A 1 7.29 3.32 6.07
CA MET A 1 5.93 3.79 6.46
C MET A 1 4.93 2.75 5.98
N LYS A 2 3.85 2.48 6.73
CA LYS A 2 2.84 1.49 6.31
C LYS A 2 1.81 2.11 5.37
N TYR A 3 1.51 1.41 4.29
CA TYR A 3 0.50 1.76 3.30
C TYR A 3 -0.47 0.59 3.15
N LYS A 4 -1.74 0.89 2.86
CA LYS A 4 -2.76 -0.10 2.49
C LYS A 4 -3.32 0.26 1.11
N ALA A 5 -3.81 -0.72 0.37
CA ALA A 5 -4.57 -0.44 -0.83
C ALA A 5 -5.94 0.15 -0.45
N ILE A 6 -6.35 1.21 -1.14
CA ILE A 6 -7.71 1.76 -1.05
C ILE A 6 -8.63 1.25 -2.16
N LYS A 7 -8.04 0.69 -3.21
CA LYS A 7 -8.73 0.05 -4.34
C LYS A 7 -7.80 -0.98 -4.99
N PRO A 8 -8.32 -1.93 -5.79
CA PRO A 8 -7.51 -2.92 -6.46
C PRO A 8 -6.40 -2.28 -7.30
N ILE A 9 -5.16 -2.70 -7.05
CA ILE A 9 -3.98 -2.28 -7.81
C ILE A 9 -3.88 -3.21 -9.01
N PRO A 10 -3.99 -2.71 -10.25
CA PRO A 10 -3.81 -3.57 -11.42
C PRO A 10 -2.38 -4.10 -11.49
N SER A 11 -2.19 -5.30 -12.04
CA SER A 11 -0.88 -5.91 -12.26
C SER A 11 -0.14 -5.34 -13.47
N SER A 12 -0.83 -4.56 -14.32
CA SER A 12 -0.25 -3.88 -15.47
C SER A 12 0.81 -2.85 -15.07
N ASP A 13 1.71 -2.53 -16.00
CA ASP A 13 2.86 -1.65 -15.79
C ASP A 13 3.76 -2.12 -14.64
N SER A 14 4.12 -3.41 -14.65
CA SER A 14 5.00 -4.03 -13.65
C SER A 14 4.51 -3.80 -12.22
N TYR A 15 3.24 -4.11 -11.94
CA TYR A 15 2.60 -3.91 -10.65
C TYR A 15 2.67 -2.45 -10.15
N LYS A 16 2.63 -1.48 -11.09
CA LYS A 16 2.80 -0.05 -10.83
C LYS A 16 4.11 0.30 -10.12
N GLY A 17 5.16 -0.51 -10.35
CA GLY A 17 6.49 -0.37 -9.75
C GLY A 17 6.60 -0.93 -8.33
N LEU A 18 5.61 -1.70 -7.86
CA LEU A 18 5.68 -2.42 -6.59
C LEU A 18 6.35 -3.78 -6.79
N ARG A 19 6.91 -4.34 -5.71
CA ARG A 19 7.30 -5.75 -5.71
C ARG A 19 6.04 -6.62 -5.74
N THR A 20 6.06 -7.73 -6.47
CA THR A 20 4.93 -8.66 -6.59
C THR A 20 4.38 -9.08 -5.22
N VAL A 21 5.25 -9.41 -4.28
CA VAL A 21 4.86 -9.80 -2.90
C VAL A 21 4.17 -8.68 -2.13
N ASP A 22 4.54 -7.43 -2.36
CA ASP A 22 3.94 -6.28 -1.70
C ASP A 22 2.62 -5.93 -2.37
N TRP A 23 2.56 -5.96 -3.70
CA TRP A 23 1.35 -5.81 -4.50
C TRP A 23 0.27 -6.83 -4.11
N GLU A 24 0.64 -8.10 -3.94
CA GLU A 24 -0.28 -9.16 -3.55
C GLU A 24 -0.82 -8.93 -2.13
N LYS A 25 0.04 -8.57 -1.18
CA LYS A 25 -0.38 -8.22 0.19
C LYS A 25 -1.35 -7.03 0.19
N LEU A 26 -1.02 -5.98 -0.57
CA LEU A 26 -1.85 -4.78 -0.69
C LEU A 26 -3.22 -5.10 -1.29
N ASN A 27 -3.29 -5.90 -2.35
CA ASN A 27 -4.56 -6.33 -2.95
C ASN A 27 -5.35 -7.29 -2.07
N ASN A 28 -4.70 -8.03 -1.18
CA ASN A 28 -5.35 -8.83 -0.14
C ASN A 28 -5.78 -7.99 1.09
N GLY A 29 -5.75 -6.66 1.01
CA GLY A 29 -6.13 -5.76 2.10
C GLY A 29 -5.12 -5.67 3.24
N LYS A 30 -3.93 -6.27 3.10
CA LYS A 30 -2.86 -6.19 4.12
C LYS A 30 -2.07 -4.90 3.96
N ALA A 31 -1.73 -4.28 5.09
CA ALA A 31 -0.85 -3.12 5.11
C ALA A 31 0.62 -3.56 4.94
N VAL A 32 1.36 -2.87 4.08
CA VAL A 32 2.75 -3.17 3.76
C VAL A 32 3.63 -1.97 4.07
N GLU A 33 4.83 -2.24 4.56
CA GLU A 33 5.81 -1.19 4.80
C GLU A 33 6.59 -0.86 3.53
N LEU A 34 6.37 0.35 3.01
CA LEU A 34 7.10 0.86 1.85
C LEU A 34 8.03 1.98 2.30
N LYS A 35 9.29 1.92 1.86
CA LYS A 35 10.27 3.01 2.03
C LYS A 35 9.98 4.17 1.06
N LYS A 36 9.62 3.83 -0.18
CA LYS A 36 9.26 4.78 -1.24
C LYS A 36 8.05 4.24 -1.99
N VAL A 37 7.04 5.07 -2.20
CA VAL A 37 5.87 4.71 -3.00
C VAL A 37 6.11 5.14 -4.45
N PRO A 38 6.07 4.23 -5.43
CA PRO A 38 6.11 4.58 -6.84
C PRO A 38 5.00 5.56 -7.21
N ALA A 39 5.28 6.51 -8.10
CA ALA A 39 4.29 7.53 -8.50
C ALA A 39 2.99 6.92 -9.03
N PHE A 40 3.10 5.84 -9.81
CA PHE A 40 1.96 5.11 -10.39
C PHE A 40 1.12 4.36 -9.35
N ALA A 41 1.70 4.01 -8.19
CA ALA A 41 1.00 3.30 -7.12
C ALA A 41 0.35 4.26 -6.10
N LYS A 42 0.80 5.52 -6.01
CA LYS A 42 0.23 6.55 -5.11
C LYS A 42 -1.31 6.64 -5.15
N PRO A 43 -1.99 6.70 -6.32
CA PRO A 43 -3.45 6.83 -6.34
C PRO A 43 -4.21 5.58 -5.87
N TYR A 44 -3.50 4.47 -5.62
CA TYR A 44 -4.08 3.23 -5.11
C TYR A 44 -3.73 2.97 -3.64
N LEU A 45 -2.86 3.78 -3.05
CA LEU A 45 -2.30 3.55 -1.73
C LEU A 45 -2.61 4.69 -0.78
N GLU A 46 -3.05 4.35 0.41
CA GLU A 46 -3.22 5.29 1.52
C GLU A 46 -2.23 4.97 2.62
N LYS A 47 -1.62 6.03 3.17
CA LYS A 47 -0.73 5.90 4.33
C LYS A 47 -1.57 5.51 5.55
N VAL A 48 -1.26 4.36 6.13
CA VAL A 48 -1.87 3.95 7.40
C VAL A 48 -1.26 4.82 8.48
N LYS A 49 -2.02 5.83 8.93
CA LYS A 49 -1.71 6.49 10.20
C LYS A 49 -1.89 5.43 11.28
N LYS A 50 -0.85 5.15 12.05
CA LYS A 50 -1.07 4.52 13.36
C LYS A 50 -1.98 5.50 14.10
N LYS A 51 -3.22 5.09 14.33
CA LYS A 51 -3.97 5.66 15.44
C LYS A 51 -3.18 5.19 16.65
N ASP A 52 -2.34 6.07 17.19
CA ASP A 52 -1.99 5.96 18.60
C ASP A 52 -3.33 5.93 19.32
N ASN A 53 -3.68 4.74 19.80
CA ASN A 53 -4.87 4.55 20.60
C ASN A 53 -4.51 5.09 21.99
N ASP A 54 -4.44 6.41 22.10
CA ASP A 54 -4.58 7.12 23.35
C ASP A 54 -6.08 7.35 23.54
N ASN A 55 -6.70 6.43 24.26
CA ASN A 55 -7.90 6.68 25.04
C ASN A 55 -7.85 5.67 26.18
N GLY A 56 -7.31 6.15 27.30
CA GLY A 56 -7.52 5.56 28.62
C GLY A 56 -8.90 5.88 29.18
#